data_AF-A0A8W7Q0W2-F1
#
_entry.id   AF-A0A8W7Q0W2-F1
#
_cell.length_a   1.000
_cell.length_b   1.000
_cell.length_c   1.000
_cell.angle_alpha   90.00
_cell.angle_beta   90.00
_cell.angle_gamma   90.00
#
_symmetry.space_group_name_H-M   'P 1'
#
loop_
_entity.id
_entity.type
_entity.pdbx_description
1 polymer ?
#
loop_
_entity_poly.entity_id
_entity_poly.type
_entity_poly.pdbx_seq_one_letter_code
_entity_poly.pdbx_strand_id
1 'polypeptide(L)'
;MIQLVGRLLVECADPDRDFVGHVGGDDFALLFQSADWQDKLQNMLQEFDRSVRSFFDPAHLAAGGFEMTGRNGEHMRFPLTSLSVGVVRVKPGQYPTHYEVGSATAEAKKQAKKQAGSSLFVERRHLPPAQGYHQSMGV
;
A
#
# COMPACT_ATOMS: atom_id res chain seq x y z
N MET A 1 4.56 3.46 15.24
CA MET A 1 4.29 3.63 13.79
C MET A 1 3.07 2.83 13.33
N ILE A 2 2.91 1.55 13.65
CA ILE A 2 1.71 0.75 13.25
C ILE A 2 0.40 1.43 13.68
N GLN A 3 0.31 1.89 14.93
CA GLN A 3 -0.88 2.61 15.42
C GLN A 3 -1.13 3.94 14.68
N LEU A 4 -0.06 4.64 14.28
CA LEU A 4 -0.19 5.86 13.47
C LEU A 4 -0.83 5.53 12.12
N VAL A 5 -0.33 4.49 11.44
CA VAL A 5 -0.89 4.04 10.16
C VAL A 5 -2.36 3.64 10.34
N GLY A 6 -2.67 2.80 11.34
CA GLY A 6 -4.05 2.39 11.62
C GLY A 6 -5.00 3.57 11.83
N ARG A 7 -4.60 4.56 12.65
CA ARG A 7 -5.39 5.79 12.87
C ARG A 7 -5.59 6.57 11.56
N LEU A 8 -4.52 6.82 10.81
CA LEU A 8 -4.59 7.59 9.56
C LEU A 8 -5.45 6.90 8.50
N LEU A 9 -5.42 5.57 8.43
CA LEU A 9 -6.26 4.79 7.52
C LEU A 9 -7.74 4.87 7.90
N VAL A 10 -8.07 4.83 9.19
CA VAL A 10 -9.45 5.01 9.68
C VAL A 10 -9.95 6.44 9.43
N GLU A 11 -9.11 7.46 9.63
CA GLU A 11 -9.45 8.86 9.32
C GLU A 11 -9.62 9.11 7.81
N CYS A 12 -8.90 8.36 6.98
CA CYS A 12 -8.95 8.42 5.52
C CYS A 12 -10.20 7.75 4.92
N ALA A 13 -10.68 6.68 5.56
CA ALA A 13 -11.80 5.88 5.08
C ALA A 13 -13.16 6.54 5.39
N ASP A 14 -14.11 6.44 4.46
CA ASP A 14 -15.52 6.69 4.78
C ASP A 14 -16.12 5.42 5.42
N PRO A 15 -16.52 5.45 6.72
CA PRO A 15 -16.95 4.27 7.43
C PRO A 15 -18.26 3.65 6.90
N ASP A 16 -19.03 4.38 6.09
CA ASP A 16 -20.30 3.88 5.54
C ASP A 16 -20.10 3.08 4.24
N ARG A 17 -18.91 3.14 3.62
CA ARG A 17 -18.66 2.51 2.31
C ARG A 17 -17.29 1.87 2.13
N ASP A 18 -16.29 2.35 2.84
CA ASP A 18 -14.92 1.86 2.76
C ASP A 18 -14.65 0.88 3.92
N PHE A 19 -13.66 0.01 3.73
CA PHE A 19 -13.25 -0.95 4.75
C PHE A 19 -11.75 -0.87 4.99
N VAL A 20 -11.36 -0.91 6.28
CA VAL A 20 -9.97 -0.96 6.74
C VAL A 20 -9.75 -2.25 7.53
N GLY A 21 -8.79 -3.05 7.09
CA GLY A 21 -8.37 -4.28 7.78
C GLY A 21 -6.88 -4.26 8.13
N HIS A 22 -6.53 -4.80 9.29
CA HIS A 22 -5.14 -5.10 9.65
C HIS A 22 -4.86 -6.56 9.30
N VAL A 23 -3.88 -6.80 8.42
CA VAL A 23 -3.54 -8.15 7.96
C VAL A 23 -2.60 -8.83 8.96
N GLY A 24 -1.62 -8.07 9.47
CA GLY A 24 -0.64 -8.52 10.46
C GLY A 24 0.67 -7.76 10.32
N GLY A 25 1.44 -7.67 11.42
CA GLY A 25 2.68 -6.89 11.43
C GLY A 25 2.43 -5.42 11.06
N ASP A 26 3.14 -4.94 10.04
CA ASP A 26 3.02 -3.60 9.46
C ASP A 26 2.05 -3.52 8.25
N ASP A 27 1.38 -4.63 7.90
CA ASP A 27 0.55 -4.72 6.71
C ASP A 27 -0.94 -4.45 6.96
N PHE A 28 -1.51 -3.57 6.14
CA PHE A 28 -2.93 -3.18 6.14
C PHE A 28 -3.56 -3.40 4.77
N ALA A 29 -4.88 -3.61 4.76
CA ALA A 29 -5.69 -3.73 3.56
C ALA A 29 -6.83 -2.70 3.59
N LEU A 30 -7.02 -1.96 2.49
CA LEU A 30 -8.12 -1.03 2.32
C LEU A 30 -8.94 -1.42 1.09
N LEU A 31 -10.25 -1.45 1.27
CA LEU A 31 -11.22 -1.57 0.18
C LEU A 31 -11.97 -0.26 0.07
N PHE A 32 -11.82 0.43 -1.07
CA PHE A 32 -12.47 1.69 -1.34
C PHE A 32 -13.67 1.50 -2.28
N GLN A 33 -14.80 2.08 -1.89
CA GLN A 33 -15.94 2.37 -2.76
C GLN A 33 -16.07 3.88 -3.02
N SER A 34 -15.40 4.72 -2.21
CA SER A 34 -15.23 6.15 -2.42
C SER A 34 -14.63 6.48 -3.81
N ALA A 35 -15.25 7.43 -4.54
CA ALA A 35 -14.75 7.85 -5.85
C ALA A 35 -13.46 8.68 -5.77
N ASP A 36 -13.26 9.38 -4.65
CA ASP A 36 -12.12 10.24 -4.31
C ASP A 36 -10.99 9.50 -3.58
N TRP A 37 -10.98 8.16 -3.64
CA TRP A 37 -9.99 7.29 -2.96
C TRP A 37 -8.53 7.71 -3.22
N GLN A 38 -8.24 8.21 -4.41
CA GLN A 38 -6.87 8.54 -4.80
C GLN A 38 -6.37 9.77 -4.04
N ASP A 39 -7.19 10.81 -3.95
CA ASP A 39 -6.86 12.04 -3.24
C ASP A 39 -6.79 11.76 -1.73
N LYS A 40 -7.72 10.96 -1.21
CA LYS A 40 -7.71 10.48 0.19
C LYS A 40 -6.38 9.78 0.54
N LEU A 41 -5.94 8.82 -0.28
CA LEU A 41 -4.67 8.12 -0.05
C LEU A 41 -3.45 9.03 -0.18
N GLN A 42 -3.44 9.96 -1.14
CA GLN A 42 -2.33 10.91 -1.29
C GLN A 42 -2.20 11.82 -0.06
N ASN A 43 -3.33 12.36 0.42
CA ASN A 43 -3.35 13.18 1.62
C ASN A 43 -2.91 12.38 2.85
N MET A 44 -3.35 11.13 2.97
CA MET A 44 -2.95 10.23 4.06
C MET A 44 -1.44 9.95 4.05
N LEU A 45 -0.83 9.74 2.87
CA LEU A 45 0.63 9.56 2.76
C LEU A 45 1.40 10.82 3.17
N GLN A 46 0.94 12.00 2.77
CA GLN A 46 1.54 13.27 3.20
C GLN A 46 1.43 13.47 4.72
N GLU A 47 0.27 13.13 5.29
CA GLU A 47 0.07 13.20 6.73
C GLU A 47 0.95 12.21 7.49
N PHE A 48 1.12 11.00 6.95
CA PHE A 48 2.04 10.02 7.49
C PHE A 48 3.47 10.55 7.48
N ASP A 49 3.95 11.09 6.35
CA ASP A 49 5.30 11.64 6.22
C ASP A 49 5.56 12.80 7.18
N ARG A 50 4.54 13.60 7.48
CA ARG A 50 4.63 14.67 8.49
C ARG A 50 4.67 14.08 9.90
N SER A 51 3.71 13.22 10.22
CA SER A 51 3.50 12.67 11.56
C SER A 51 4.62 11.72 11.99
N VAL A 52 5.20 10.95 11.07
CA VAL A 52 6.26 9.97 11.38
C VAL A 52 7.55 10.66 11.83
N ARG A 53 7.77 11.94 11.48
CA ARG A 53 8.99 12.68 11.86
C ARG A 53 9.18 12.79 13.36
N SER A 54 8.08 12.83 14.14
CA SER A 54 8.17 12.91 15.60
C SER A 54 8.71 11.63 16.26
N PHE A 55 8.90 10.56 15.50
CA PHE A 55 9.45 9.29 15.97
C PHE A 55 10.97 9.19 15.83
N PHE A 56 11.61 10.21 15.25
CA PHE A 56 13.05 10.20 14.97
C PHE A 56 13.77 11.35 15.67
N ASP A 57 15.01 11.09 16.09
CA ASP A 57 15.86 12.15 16.61
C ASP A 57 16.16 13.21 15.55
N PRO A 58 16.34 14.49 15.95
CA PRO A 58 16.68 15.56 15.03
C PRO A 58 17.90 15.27 14.15
N ALA A 59 18.90 14.56 14.68
CA ALA A 59 20.08 14.15 13.92
C ALA A 59 19.75 13.20 12.76
N HIS A 60 18.90 12.19 13.00
CA HIS A 60 18.44 11.26 11.96
C HIS A 60 17.56 11.96 10.92
N LEU A 61 16.73 12.92 11.35
CA LEU A 61 15.93 13.75 10.45
C LEU A 61 16.80 14.63 9.54
N ALA A 62 17.83 15.27 10.10
CA ALA A 62 18.78 16.09 9.35
C ALA A 62 19.61 15.25 8.37
N ALA A 63 19.98 14.03 8.77
CA ALA A 63 20.67 13.06 7.93
C ALA A 63 19.73 12.35 6.93
N GLY A 64 18.41 12.50 7.04
CA GLY A 64 17.44 11.80 6.19
C GLY A 64 17.46 10.27 6.33
N GLY A 65 17.95 9.75 7.46
CA GLY A 65 18.11 8.31 7.69
C GLY A 65 19.05 7.98 8.84
N PHE A 66 19.33 6.69 8.98
CA PHE A 66 20.25 6.13 9.96
C PHE A 66 21.55 5.73 9.28
N GLU A 67 22.66 6.01 9.95
CA GLU A 67 23.97 5.45 9.59
C GLU A 67 24.31 4.37 10.61
N MET A 68 24.65 3.18 10.12
CA MET A 68 25.04 2.04 10.95
C MET A 68 26.32 1.43 10.40
N THR A 69 27.22 1.06 11.30
CA THR A 69 28.42 0.30 10.95
C THR A 69 28.14 -1.18 11.18
N GLY A 70 28.23 -1.97 10.11
CA GLY A 70 28.12 -3.42 10.14
C GLY A 70 29.26 -4.08 10.93
N ARG A 71 29.10 -5.37 11.24
CA ARG A 71 30.09 -6.14 12.04
C ARG A 71 31.46 -6.29 11.34
N ASN A 72 31.50 -6.10 10.03
CA ASN A 72 32.69 -6.11 9.17
C ASN A 72 33.27 -4.70 8.93
N GLY A 73 32.72 -3.65 9.55
CA GLY A 73 33.13 -2.26 9.35
C GLY A 73 32.45 -1.56 8.17
N GLU A 74 31.53 -2.20 7.46
CA GLU A 74 30.81 -1.56 6.35
C GLU A 74 29.82 -0.51 6.86
N HIS A 75 29.90 0.71 6.32
CA HIS A 75 28.93 1.76 6.60
C HIS A 75 27.68 1.56 5.75
N MET A 76 26.55 1.33 6.40
CA MET A 76 25.24 1.19 5.78
C MET A 76 24.38 2.40 6.13
N ARG A 77 23.64 2.89 5.14
CA ARG A 77 22.66 3.96 5.32
C ARG A 77 21.26 3.43 5.08
N PHE A 78 20.38 3.65 6.05
CA PHE A 78 18.98 3.26 5.99
C PHE A 78 18.12 4.53 5.93
N PRO A 79 17.18 4.65 4.97
CA PRO A 79 16.28 5.79 4.93
C PRO A 79 15.36 5.79 6.16
N LEU A 80 14.76 6.95 6.44
CA LEU A 80 13.66 7.03 7.41
C LEU A 80 12.49 6.15 6.95
N THR A 81 11.69 5.67 7.91
CA THR A 81 10.52 4.84 7.62
C THR A 81 9.54 5.57 6.73
N SER A 82 9.10 4.91 5.66
CA SER A 82 8.09 5.38 4.72
C SER A 82 6.95 4.38 4.56
N LEU A 83 5.85 4.81 3.92
CA LEU A 83 4.68 3.98 3.66
C LEU A 83 4.47 3.73 2.17
N SER A 84 4.40 2.46 1.77
CA SER A 84 4.14 2.07 0.38
C SER A 84 2.74 1.49 0.22
N VAL A 85 1.97 2.05 -0.71
CA VAL A 85 0.59 1.63 -1.00
C VAL A 85 0.49 1.15 -2.44
N GLY A 86 0.08 -0.11 -2.61
CA GLY A 86 -0.28 -0.69 -3.91
C GLY A 86 -1.79 -0.72 -4.08
N VAL A 87 -2.30 -0.26 -5.21
CA VAL A 87 -3.73 -0.18 -5.51
C VAL A 87 -4.04 -0.95 -6.78
N VAL A 88 -5.10 -1.76 -6.73
CA VAL A 88 -5.67 -2.45 -7.88
C VAL A 88 -7.12 -2.03 -8.03
N ARG A 89 -7.54 -1.67 -9.24
CA ARG A 89 -8.95 -1.46 -9.55
C ARG A 89 -9.59 -2.81 -9.87
N VAL A 90 -10.55 -3.21 -9.05
CA VAL A 90 -11.29 -4.47 -9.20
C VAL A 90 -12.65 -4.17 -9.81
N LYS A 91 -12.88 -4.60 -11.06
CA LYS A 91 -14.20 -4.55 -11.69
C LYS A 91 -14.93 -5.89 -11.53
N PRO A 92 -16.27 -5.90 -11.48
CA PRO A 92 -17.04 -7.14 -11.51
C PRO A 92 -16.63 -8.02 -12.69
N GLY A 93 -16.38 -9.31 -12.43
CA GLY A 93 -15.99 -10.30 -13.44
C GLY A 93 -14.53 -10.22 -13.94
N GLN A 94 -13.73 -9.25 -13.49
CA GLN A 94 -12.32 -9.14 -13.90
C GLN A 94 -11.42 -10.16 -13.19
N TYR A 95 -11.76 -10.51 -11.95
CA TYR A 95 -11.02 -11.47 -11.13
C TYR A 95 -11.96 -12.61 -10.72
N PRO A 96 -11.76 -13.84 -11.23
CA PRO A 96 -12.55 -15.03 -10.88
C PRO A 96 -12.52 -15.38 -9.39
N THR A 97 -11.41 -15.09 -8.70
CA THR A 97 -11.23 -15.45 -7.28
C THR A 97 -10.58 -14.34 -6.47
N HIS A 98 -10.82 -14.35 -5.16
CA HIS A 98 -10.16 -13.43 -4.23
C HIS A 98 -8.64 -13.62 -4.17
N TYR A 99 -8.14 -14.82 -4.46
CA TYR A 99 -6.70 -15.10 -4.54
C TYR A 99 -6.02 -14.26 -5.63
N GLU A 100 -6.68 -14.05 -6.77
CA GLU A 100 -6.12 -13.23 -7.85
C GLU A 100 -6.10 -11.74 -7.49
N VAL A 101 -7.12 -11.25 -6.78
CA VAL A 101 -7.11 -9.88 -6.22
C VAL A 101 -5.97 -9.71 -5.23
N GLY A 102 -5.77 -10.68 -4.34
CA GLY A 102 -4.66 -10.69 -3.39
C GLY A 102 -3.30 -10.68 -4.09
N SER A 103 -3.12 -11.53 -5.08
CA SER A 103 -1.89 -11.61 -5.89
C SER A 103 -1.60 -10.30 -6.62
N ALA A 104 -2.60 -9.71 -7.29
CA ALA A 104 -2.46 -8.43 -7.99
C ALA A 104 -2.11 -7.29 -7.02
N THR A 105 -2.74 -7.27 -5.84
CA THR A 105 -2.48 -6.24 -4.82
C THR A 105 -1.08 -6.40 -4.22
N ALA A 106 -0.62 -7.63 -4.00
CA ALA A 106 0.74 -7.91 -3.54
C ALA A 106 1.80 -7.45 -4.55
N GLU A 107 1.56 -7.68 -5.85
CA GLU A 107 2.47 -7.19 -6.90
C GLU A 107 2.44 -5.67 -7.00
N ALA A 108 1.26 -5.03 -6.95
CA ALA A 108 1.16 -3.57 -6.91
C ALA A 108 1.91 -2.97 -5.71
N LYS A 109 1.79 -3.58 -4.53
CA LYS A 109 2.53 -3.20 -3.32
C LYS A 109 4.05 -3.37 -3.51
N LYS A 110 4.49 -4.44 -4.18
CA LYS A 110 5.90 -4.65 -4.52
C LYS A 110 6.43 -3.55 -5.44
N GLN A 111 5.63 -3.08 -6.40
CA GLN A 111 6.01 -1.96 -7.27
C GLN A 111 6.06 -0.63 -6.49
N ALA A 112 5.15 -0.41 -5.54
CA ALA A 112 5.21 0.75 -4.65
C ALA A 112 6.53 0.77 -3.84
N LYS A 113 6.92 -0.37 -3.25
CA LYS A 113 8.16 -0.51 -2.46
C LYS A 113 9.48 -0.24 -3.22
N LYS A 114 9.46 -0.15 -4.54
CA LYS A 114 10.64 0.22 -5.34
C LYS A 114 10.91 1.72 -5.35
N GLN A 115 9.92 2.53 -4.97
CA GLN A 115 10.05 3.97 -4.91
C GLN A 115 10.62 4.36 -3.54
N ALA A 116 11.57 5.29 -3.52
CA ALA A 116 12.10 5.84 -2.29
C ALA A 116 11.04 6.73 -1.61
N GLY A 117 10.96 6.66 -0.29
CA GLY A 117 9.98 7.43 0.48
C GLY A 117 8.57 6.83 0.41
N SER A 118 7.57 7.62 0.81
CA SER A 118 6.18 7.18 0.77
C SER A 118 5.65 7.23 -0.65
N SER A 119 4.89 6.20 -1.03
CA SER A 119 4.62 5.94 -2.46
C SER A 119 3.23 5.36 -2.67
N LEU A 120 2.58 5.78 -3.76
CA LEU A 120 1.34 5.20 -4.27
C LEU A 120 1.57 4.61 -5.65
N PHE A 121 1.40 3.31 -5.81
CA PHE A 121 1.42 2.64 -7.10
C PHE A 121 0.02 2.14 -7.45
N VAL A 122 -0.50 2.57 -8.60
CA VAL A 122 -1.80 2.13 -9.12
C VAL A 122 -1.54 1.17 -10.27
N GLU A 123 -1.99 -0.08 -10.15
CA GLU A 123 -1.93 -1.05 -11.23
C GLU A 123 -2.83 -0.59 -12.38
N ARG A 124 -2.22 -0.48 -13.57
CA ARG A 124 -2.87 0.00 -14.80
C ARG A 124 -2.92 -1.06 -15.89
N ARG A 125 -2.24 -2.19 -15.73
CA ARG A 125 -2.28 -3.30 -16.68
C ARG A 125 -3.68 -3.91 -16.65
N HIS A 126 -4.34 -3.90 -17.80
CA HIS A 126 -5.62 -4.58 -17.98
C HIS A 126 -5.39 -6.07 -18.14
N LEU A 127 -5.89 -6.87 -17.20
CA LEU A 127 -6.16 -8.27 -17.47
C LEU A 127 -7.35 -8.33 -18.43
N PRO A 128 -7.25 -9.04 -19.57
CA PRO A 128 -8.42 -9.31 -20.40
C PRO A 128 -9.48 -10.01 -19.54
N PRO A 129 -10.78 -9.73 -19.74
CA PRO A 129 -11.84 -10.42 -19.00
C PRO A 129 -11.68 -11.93 -19.19
N ALA A 130 -11.86 -12.68 -18.11
CA ALA A 130 -11.85 -14.13 -18.16
C ALA A 130 -12.90 -14.59 -19.18
N GLN A 131 -12.45 -15.19 -20.28
CA GLN A 131 -13.36 -15.79 -21.25
C GLN A 131 -14.09 -16.92 -20.52
N GLY A 132 -15.41 -16.75 -20.32
CA GLY A 132 -16.24 -17.79 -19.75
C GLY A 132 -16.14 -19.04 -20.61
N TYR A 133 -15.77 -20.17 -19.99
CA TYR A 133 -15.96 -21.49 -20.59
C TYR A 133 -17.46 -21.71 -20.75
N HIS A 134 -17.99 -21.37 -21.92
CA HIS A 134 -19.35 -21.75 -22.31
C HIS A 134 -19.33 -23.27 -22.52
N GLN A 135 -20.01 -24.00 -21.65
CA GLN A 135 -20.27 -25.43 -21.82
C GLN A 135 -21.04 -25.64 -23.13
N SER A 136 -20.38 -26.21 -24.14
CA SER A 136 -21.05 -26.88 -25.25
C SER A 136 -20.97 -28.39 -25.03
N MET A 137 -21.92 -28.94 -24.28
CA MET A 137 -22.35 -30.31 -24.49
C MET A 137 -23.78 -30.24 -24.99
N GLY A 138 -23.91 -30.31 -26.31
CA GLY A 138 -25.16 -30.53 -27.00
C GLY A 138 -25.73 -31.90 -26.63
N VAL A 139 -27.06 -31.93 -26.62
CA VAL A 139 -27.92 -33.10 -26.54
C VAL A 139 -27.69 -34.06 -27.70
#